data_AF-A0A9Q9CN63-F1
#
_entry.id   AF-A0A9Q9CN63-F1
#
_cell.length_a   1.000
_cell.length_b   1.000
_cell.length_c   1.000
_cell.angle_alpha   90.00
_cell.angle_beta   90.00
_cell.angle_gamma   90.00
#
_symmetry.space_group_name_H-M   'P 1'
#
loop_
_entity.id
_entity.type
_entity.pdbx_description
1 polymer ?
#
loop_
_entity_poly.entity_id
_entity_poly.type
_entity_poly.pdbx_seq_one_letter_code
_entity_poly.pdbx_strand_id
1 'polypeptide(L)'
;MMELLAVVVVAILIESAVETFNTLFKNNGKLSYKKIGAIILSIAVCVCAKLDLFSILGITMVVPYVGEIVTGLVVSRGSGVVNSLIEKLMQLRSSKSTQV
;
A
#
# COMPACT_ATOMS: atom_id res chain seq x y z
N MET A 1 -8.91 19.58 15.89
CA MET A 1 -9.37 18.19 15.68
C MET A 1 -8.76 17.58 14.41
N MET A 2 -8.78 18.30 13.27
CA MET A 2 -8.20 17.83 12.01
C MET A 2 -6.67 17.59 12.05
N GLU A 3 -5.92 18.39 12.81
CA GLU A 3 -4.46 18.23 12.95
C GLU A 3 -4.06 16.99 13.77
N LEU A 4 -4.83 16.65 14.81
CA LEU A 4 -4.60 15.42 15.57
C LEU A 4 -4.89 14.18 14.71
N LEU A 5 -5.96 14.23 13.91
CA LEU A 5 -6.28 13.19 12.93
C LEU A 5 -5.15 13.05 11.90
N ALA A 6 -4.63 14.16 11.38
CA ALA A 6 -3.54 14.17 10.43
C ALA A 6 -2.28 13.50 11.01
N VAL A 7 -1.90 13.82 12.26
CA VAL A 7 -0.77 13.18 12.95
C VAL A 7 -1.00 11.67 13.11
N VAL A 8 -2.20 11.24 13.48
CA VAL A 8 -2.53 9.81 13.61
C VAL A 8 -2.46 9.10 12.26
N VAL A 9 -3.00 9.70 11.19
CA VAL A 9 -2.94 9.12 9.85
C VAL A 9 -1.49 9.04 9.37
N VAL A 10 -0.68 10.09 9.56
CA VAL A 10 0.75 10.08 9.24
C VAL A 10 1.48 8.98 10.01
N ALA A 11 1.20 8.81 11.31
CA ALA A 11 1.81 7.75 12.10
C ALA A 11 1.48 6.36 11.54
N ILE A 12 0.23 6.11 11.14
CA ILE A 12 -0.20 4.85 10.52
C ILE A 12 0.45 4.63 9.15
N LEU A 13 0.60 5.68 8.34
CA LEU A 13 1.28 5.62 7.04
C LEU A 13 2.76 5.26 7.21
N ILE A 14 3.44 5.89 8.17
CA ILE A 14 4.85 5.60 8.48
C ILE A 14 5.01 4.19 9.02
N GLU A 15 4.14 3.74 9.93
CA GLU A 15 4.18 2.36 10.45
C GLU A 15 4.01 1.33 9.32
N SER A 16 3.08 1.59 8.40
CA SER A 16 2.89 0.74 7.22
C SER A 16 4.08 0.75 6.28
N ALA A 17 4.75 1.89 6.11
CA ALA A 17 5.95 2.01 5.30
C ALA A 17 7.13 1.23 5.92
N VAL A 18 7.34 1.40 7.23
CA VAL A 18 8.39 0.70 8.01
C VAL A 18 8.16 -0.80 8.01
N GLU A 19 6.93 -1.26 8.16
CA GLU A 19 6.63 -2.69 8.11
C GLU A 19 6.86 -3.26 6.70
N THR A 20 6.46 -2.54 5.65
CA THR A 20 6.76 -2.92 4.26
C THR A 20 8.26 -3.08 4.06
N PHE A 21 9.06 -2.11 4.52
CA PHE A 21 10.51 -2.17 4.46
C PHE A 21 11.05 -3.37 5.26
N ASN A 22 10.63 -3.55 6.51
CA ASN A 22 11.06 -4.67 7.36
C ASN A 22 10.72 -6.04 6.76
N THR A 23 9.58 -6.18 6.07
CA THR A 23 9.23 -7.44 5.40
C THR A 23 10.13 -7.76 4.20
N LEU A 24 10.81 -6.78 3.62
CA LEU A 24 11.86 -7.02 2.61
C LEU A 24 13.13 -7.59 3.24
N PHE A 25 13.51 -7.11 4.44
CA PHE A 25 14.75 -7.51 5.12
C PHE A 25 14.61 -8.78 5.97
N LYS A 26 13.45 -9.05 6.58
CA LYS A 26 13.24 -10.22 7.48
C LYS A 26 13.27 -11.58 6.78
N ASN A 27 13.30 -11.65 5.46
CA ASN A 27 13.03 -12.89 4.73
C ASN A 27 14.27 -13.77 4.46
N ASN A 28 15.23 -13.85 5.39
CA ASN A 28 16.41 -14.74 5.34
C ASN A 28 17.11 -14.78 3.95
N GLY A 29 17.34 -13.61 3.34
CA GLY A 29 18.03 -13.50 2.05
C GLY A 29 17.21 -13.88 0.80
N LYS A 30 15.97 -14.35 0.94
CA LYS A 30 15.05 -14.56 -0.20
C LYS A 30 14.21 -13.31 -0.43
N LEU A 31 14.81 -12.31 -1.07
CA LEU A 31 14.06 -11.19 -1.62
C LEU A 31 13.09 -11.71 -2.68
N SER A 32 11.78 -11.63 -2.40
CA SER A 32 10.78 -11.94 -3.40
C SER A 32 10.78 -10.84 -4.45
N TYR A 33 11.35 -11.12 -5.64
CA TYR A 33 11.35 -10.22 -6.79
C TYR A 33 9.96 -9.66 -7.12
N LYS A 34 8.90 -10.46 -6.87
CA LYS A 34 7.50 -10.02 -7.01
C LYS A 34 7.13 -8.85 -6.08
N LYS A 35 7.62 -8.84 -4.84
CA LYS A 35 7.34 -7.75 -3.87
C LYS A 35 8.07 -6.46 -4.24
N ILE A 36 9.33 -6.58 -4.65
CA ILE A 36 10.11 -5.43 -5.15
C ILE A 36 9.44 -4.85 -6.40
N GLY A 37 9.02 -5.69 -7.34
CA GLY A 37 8.30 -5.25 -8.54
C GLY A 37 7.00 -4.52 -8.20
N ALA A 38 6.24 -5.02 -7.22
CA ALA A 38 5.03 -4.36 -6.75
C ALA A 38 5.32 -2.97 -6.15
N ILE A 39 6.36 -2.83 -5.31
CA ILE A 39 6.79 -1.55 -4.73
C ILE A 39 7.19 -0.55 -5.81
N ILE A 40 8.05 -0.95 -6.74
CA ILE A 40 8.51 -0.06 -7.81
C ILE A 40 7.34 0.38 -8.68
N LEU A 41 6.45 -0.54 -9.06
CA LEU A 41 5.29 -0.22 -9.91
C LEU A 41 4.30 0.71 -9.20
N SER A 42 4.04 0.50 -7.91
CA SER A 42 3.12 1.35 -7.14
C SER A 42 3.69 2.74 -6.87
N ILE A 43 5.00 2.87 -6.59
CA ILE A 43 5.68 4.18 -6.55
C ILE A 43 5.59 4.87 -7.91
N ALA A 44 5.88 4.17 -9.01
CA ALA A 44 5.81 4.75 -10.35
C ALA A 44 4.40 5.26 -10.69
N VAL A 45 3.36 4.49 -10.36
CA VAL A 45 1.97 4.90 -10.57
C VAL A 45 1.60 6.11 -9.70
N CYS A 46 2.00 6.14 -8.42
CA CYS A 46 1.70 7.26 -7.54
C CYS A 46 2.39 8.55 -7.99
N VAL A 47 3.64 8.46 -8.47
CA VAL A 47 4.36 9.60 -9.04
C VAL A 47 3.73 10.07 -10.35
N CYS A 48 3.40 9.16 -11.27
CA CYS A 48 2.73 9.51 -12.54
C CYS A 48 1.35 10.14 -12.33
N ALA A 49 0.60 9.66 -11.33
CA ALA A 49 -0.73 10.15 -10.99
C ALA A 49 -0.71 11.36 -10.03
N LYS A 50 0.46 11.79 -9.55
CA LYS A 50 0.61 12.80 -8.48
C LYS A 50 -0.27 12.50 -7.26
N LEU A 51 -0.34 11.22 -6.89
CA LEU A 51 -1.08 10.73 -5.74
C LEU A 51 -0.25 10.94 -4.48
N ASP A 52 -0.64 11.94 -3.69
CA ASP A 52 -0.02 12.25 -2.41
C ASP A 52 -1.06 12.24 -1.27
N LEU A 53 -1.01 11.20 -0.43
CA LEU A 53 -1.83 11.10 0.78
C LEU A 53 -1.61 12.27 1.74
N PHE A 54 -0.40 12.82 1.83
CA PHE A 54 -0.11 13.97 2.68
C PHE A 54 -0.83 15.21 2.17
N SER A 55 -0.78 15.45 0.86
CA SER A 55 -1.52 16.56 0.23
C SER A 55 -3.03 16.41 0.39
N ILE A 56 -3.58 15.18 0.33
CA ILE A 56 -5.00 14.90 0.57
C ILE A 56 -5.41 15.23 2.02
N LEU A 57 -4.49 15.05 2.97
CA LEU A 57 -4.69 15.38 4.39
C LEU A 57 -4.41 16.85 4.72
N GLY A 58 -4.09 17.68 3.72
CA GLY A 58 -3.75 19.09 3.89
C GLY A 58 -2.31 19.32 4.41
N ILE A 59 -1.46 18.29 4.39
CA ILE A 59 -0.06 18.39 4.79
C ILE A 59 0.77 18.72 3.54
N THR A 60 1.36 19.91 3.53
CA THR A 60 2.21 20.34 2.42
C THR A 60 3.64 19.88 2.66
N MET A 61 4.13 18.95 1.84
CA MET A 61 5.49 18.45 1.98
C MET A 61 6.49 19.40 1.29
N VAL A 62 7.54 19.79 2.03
CA VAL A 62 8.58 20.72 1.53
C VAL A 62 9.41 20.08 0.43
N VAL A 63 9.61 18.76 0.49
CA VAL A 63 10.38 18.01 -0.49
C VAL A 63 9.42 17.40 -1.51
N PRO A 64 9.54 17.75 -2.81
CA PRO A 64 8.69 17.19 -3.86
C PRO A 64 8.92 15.68 -3.98
N TYR A 65 7.88 14.95 -4.43
CA TYR A 65 7.86 13.49 -4.62
C TYR A 65 7.94 12.62 -3.36
N VAL A 66 8.33 13.15 -2.19
CA VAL A 66 8.41 12.34 -0.95
C VAL A 66 7.02 11.80 -0.55
N GLY A 67 5.99 12.65 -0.61
CA GLY A 67 4.62 12.23 -0.30
C GLY A 67 4.11 11.14 -1.25
N GLU A 68 4.43 11.24 -2.54
CA GLU A 68 4.07 10.27 -3.57
C GLU A 68 4.82 8.94 -3.41
N ILE A 69 6.09 8.96 -3.03
CA ILE A 69 6.89 7.75 -2.77
C ILE A 69 6.38 7.01 -1.54
N VAL A 70 6.11 7.73 -0.44
CA VAL A 70 5.57 7.13 0.79
C VAL A 70 4.16 6.59 0.54
N THR A 71 3.34 7.32 -0.21
CA THR A 71 2.03 6.87 -0.68
C THR A 71 2.16 5.59 -1.50
N GLY A 72 3.10 5.55 -2.45
CA GLY A 72 3.42 4.37 -3.24
C GLY A 72 3.84 3.17 -2.40
N LEU A 73 4.65 3.37 -1.35
CA LEU A 73 5.07 2.31 -0.43
C LEU A 73 3.90 1.73 0.37
N VAL A 74 2.96 2.59 0.80
CA VAL A 74 1.75 2.15 1.49
C VAL A 74 0.81 1.43 0.53
N VAL A 75 0.62 1.97 -0.68
CA VAL A 75 -0.19 1.36 -1.74
C VAL A 75 0.42 0.05 -2.23
N SER A 76 1.75 -0.13 -2.17
CA SER A 76 2.41 -1.38 -2.57
C SER A 76 2.03 -2.57 -1.72
N ARG A 77 1.62 -2.34 -0.46
CA ARG A 77 1.03 -3.40 0.37
C ARG A 77 -0.21 -3.96 -0.29
N GLY A 78 -0.97 -3.07 -0.92
CA GLY A 78 -1.83 -3.31 -2.07
C GLY A 78 -2.54 -4.66 -2.12
N SER A 79 -2.59 -5.21 -3.33
CA SER A 79 -3.47 -6.30 -3.74
C SER A 79 -3.27 -7.64 -3.05
N GLY A 80 -2.41 -7.79 -2.04
CA GLY A 80 -2.46 -8.99 -1.19
C GLY A 80 -3.85 -9.18 -0.57
N VAL A 81 -4.42 -8.10 -0.02
CA VAL A 81 -5.77 -8.12 0.57
C VAL A 81 -6.86 -8.15 -0.50
N VAL A 82 -6.70 -7.37 -1.58
CA VAL A 82 -7.71 -7.30 -2.66
C VAL A 82 -7.75 -8.60 -3.47
N ASN A 83 -6.60 -9.22 -3.76
CA ASN A 83 -6.53 -10.51 -4.46
C ASN A 83 -7.07 -11.64 -3.56
N SER A 84 -6.74 -11.66 -2.27
CA SER A 84 -7.35 -12.60 -1.33
C SER A 84 -8.86 -12.38 -1.17
N LEU A 85 -9.35 -11.13 -1.24
CA LEU A 85 -10.79 -10.81 -1.25
C LEU A 85 -11.47 -11.30 -2.54
N ILE A 86 -10.86 -11.05 -3.70
CA ILE A 86 -11.36 -11.50 -5.00
C ILE A 86 -11.39 -13.04 -5.05
N GLU A 87 -10.32 -13.72 -4.61
CA GLU A 87 -10.27 -15.19 -4.53
C GLU A 87 -11.38 -15.74 -3.62
N LYS A 88 -11.62 -15.13 -2.45
CA LYS A 88 -12.71 -15.52 -1.55
C LYS A 88 -14.09 -15.32 -2.18
N LEU A 89 -14.29 -14.20 -2.86
CA LEU A 89 -15.55 -13.90 -3.56
C LEU A 89 -15.80 -14.86 -4.72
N MET A 90 -14.77 -15.23 -5.47
CA MET A 90 -14.86 -16.21 -6.55
C MET A 90 -15.15 -17.63 -6.01
N GLN A 91 -14.55 -18.02 -4.89
CA GLN A 91 -14.85 -19.29 -4.22
C GLN A 91 -16.31 -19.35 -3.71
N LEU A 92 -16.81 -18.28 -3.09
CA LEU A 92 -18.20 -18.19 -2.65
C LEU A 92 -19.18 -18.27 -3.83
N ARG A 93 -18.84 -17.67 -4.97
CA ARG A 93 -19.61 -17.77 -6.21
C ARG A 93 -19.59 -19.19 -6.79
N SER A 94 -18.44 -19.86 -6.78
CA SER A 94 -18.30 -21.23 -7.31
C SER A 94 -18.99 -22.28 -6.43
N SER A 95 -18.96 -22.13 -5.10
CA SER A 95 -19.60 -23.06 -4.16
C SER A 95 -21.13 -23.04 -4.25
N LYS A 96 -21.72 -21.96 -4.76
CA LYS A 96 -23.18 -21.86 -4.98
C LYS A 96 -23.67 -22.60 -6.23
N SER A 97 -22.77 -23.09 -7.09
CA SER A 97 -23.12 -23.78 -8.34
C SER A 97 -23.10 -25.31 -8.25
N THR A 98 -22.69 -25.91 -7.12
CA THR A 98 -22.63 -27.38 -6.93
C THR A 98 -23.75 -27.88 -6.01
N GLN A 99 -24.67 -27.01 -5.61
CA GLN A 99 -25.88 -27.34 -4.84
C GLN A 99 -27.13 -27.00 -5.68
N VAL A 100 -27.11 -27.36 -6.96
CA VAL A 100 -28.28 -27.41 -7.85
C VAL A 100 -28.32 -28.77 -8.53
#